data_AF-A0A8H7R4E8-F1
#
_entry.id   AF-A0A8H7R4E8-F1
#
_cell.length_a   1.000
_cell.length_b   1.000
_cell.length_c   1.000
_cell.angle_alpha   90.00
_cell.angle_beta   90.00
_cell.angle_gamma   90.00
#
_symmetry.space_group_name_H-M   'P 1'
#
loop_
_entity.id
_entity.type
_entity.pdbx_description
1 polymer ?
#
loop_
_entity_poly.entity_id
_entity_poly.type
_entity_poly.pdbx_seq_one_letter_code
_entity_poly.pdbx_strand_id
1 'polypeptide(L)'
;MDEHGFESRLRHLEHVLVGQQTAQVSKLSKESILKRIETLHKELNSVYKNNKSIKDFIEKYDVHAKLLNPNTSTYNLERETLAPDVKLELLLTAQDDLEKFAQEVKQVKDLEYVVSGTEFDVIETLGPNLSKLEVSHTDQITNLNDITKEVSQFMERYNGTVNTLSEIFISWDNILTNMETHVAALEHQKLNK
;
A
#
# COMPACT_ATOMS: atom_id res chain seq x y z
N MET A 1 1.64 -8.21 3.85
CA MET A 1 0.64 -9.06 4.53
C MET A 1 0.94 -10.46 4.04
N ASP A 2 1.84 -11.14 4.74
CA ASP A 2 2.62 -12.23 4.13
C ASP A 2 1.87 -13.54 4.35
N GLU A 3 1.08 -13.91 3.34
CA GLU A 3 0.24 -15.12 3.30
C GLU A 3 1.05 -16.39 3.62
N HIS A 4 2.33 -16.41 3.21
CA HIS A 4 3.27 -17.51 3.43
C HIS A 4 3.78 -17.66 4.87
N GLY A 5 3.74 -16.58 5.68
CA GLY A 5 4.19 -16.61 7.07
C GLY A 5 3.22 -17.36 7.98
N PHE A 6 1.91 -17.18 7.75
CA PHE A 6 0.87 -17.86 8.51
C PHE A 6 0.81 -19.34 8.18
N GLU A 7 0.93 -19.71 6.91
CA GLU A 7 0.89 -21.11 6.48
C GLU A 7 2.09 -21.90 7.01
N SER A 8 3.29 -21.31 7.02
CA SER A 8 4.49 -21.93 7.61
C SER A 8 4.34 -22.17 9.12
N ARG A 9 3.75 -21.20 9.82
CA ARG A 9 3.48 -21.31 11.27
C ARG A 9 2.38 -22.33 11.57
N LEU A 10 1.35 -22.40 10.73
CA LEU A 10 0.26 -23.36 10.85
C LEU A 10 0.78 -24.78 10.62
N ARG A 11 1.64 -24.98 9.61
CA ARG A 11 2.30 -26.27 9.34
C ARG A 11 3.25 -26.70 10.46
N HIS A 12 3.95 -25.75 11.08
CA HIS A 12 4.77 -26.02 12.27
C HIS A 12 3.90 -26.45 13.46
N LEU A 13 2.79 -25.74 13.71
CA LEU A 13 1.85 -26.09 14.78
C LEU A 13 1.21 -27.46 14.54
N GLU A 14 0.80 -27.76 13.31
CA GLU A 14 0.27 -29.07 12.94
C GLU A 14 1.33 -30.17 13.18
N HIS A 15 2.58 -29.93 12.78
CA HIS A 15 3.68 -30.87 13.01
C HIS A 15 3.94 -31.11 14.50
N VAL A 16 3.93 -30.06 15.33
CA VAL A 16 4.14 -30.18 16.78
C VAL A 16 2.98 -30.90 17.48
N LEU A 17 1.75 -30.71 16.99
CA LEU A 17 0.54 -31.19 17.65
C LEU A 17 0.16 -32.62 17.23
N VAL A 18 0.43 -33.00 15.98
CA VAL A 18 0.13 -34.34 15.43
C VAL A 18 1.37 -35.25 15.43
N GLY A 19 2.58 -34.68 15.34
CA GLY A 19 3.83 -35.44 15.24
C GLY A 19 3.97 -36.19 13.91
N GLN A 20 5.22 -36.49 13.53
CA GLN A 20 5.61 -37.18 12.30
C GLN A 20 5.26 -38.69 12.31
N GLN A 21 4.08 -39.08 12.80
CA GLN A 21 3.71 -40.48 13.00
C GLN A 21 2.30 -40.78 12.49
N THR A 22 2.13 -40.60 11.18
CA THR A 22 0.95 -41.02 10.42
C THR A 22 0.72 -42.54 10.36
N ALA A 23 1.56 -43.36 11.00
CA ALA A 23 1.47 -44.82 10.86
C ALA A 23 0.92 -45.60 12.07
N GLN A 24 0.89 -45.06 13.30
CA GLN A 24 0.49 -45.88 14.48
C GLN A 24 -0.48 -45.26 15.49
N VAL A 25 -0.91 -44.00 15.35
CA VAL A 25 -1.84 -43.39 16.33
C VAL A 25 -3.32 -43.71 16.04
N SER A 26 -3.63 -44.38 14.93
CA SER A 26 -5.01 -44.68 14.51
C SER A 26 -5.76 -45.72 15.36
N LYS A 27 -5.18 -46.26 16.44
CA LYS A 27 -5.89 -47.21 17.33
C LYS A 27 -5.97 -46.84 18.81
N LEU A 28 -5.33 -45.77 19.28
CA LEU A 28 -5.30 -45.44 20.71
C LEU A 28 -5.28 -43.92 20.95
N SER A 29 -6.41 -43.24 20.72
CA SER A 29 -6.91 -42.14 21.58
C SER A 29 -8.08 -41.44 20.89
N LYS A 30 -9.31 -41.72 21.37
CA LYS A 30 -10.47 -40.82 21.14
C LYS A 30 -10.54 -39.70 22.17
N GLU A 31 -9.54 -39.58 23.04
CA GLU A 31 -9.50 -38.56 24.08
C GLU A 31 -8.74 -37.34 23.59
N SER A 32 -9.33 -36.16 23.81
CA SER A 32 -8.71 -34.87 23.53
C SER A 32 -7.34 -34.78 24.19
N ILE A 33 -6.33 -34.25 23.49
CA ILE A 33 -4.97 -34.03 24.01
C ILE A 33 -4.98 -33.29 25.35
N LEU A 34 -5.95 -32.38 25.56
CA LEU A 34 -6.21 -31.72 26.82
C LEU A 34 -6.41 -32.68 28.00
N LYS A 35 -7.22 -33.73 27.83
CA LYS A 35 -7.44 -34.74 28.89
C LYS A 35 -6.17 -35.51 29.21
N ARG A 36 -5.34 -35.81 28.20
CA ARG A 36 -4.06 -36.50 28.40
C ARG A 36 -3.05 -35.61 29.11
N ILE A 37 -3.03 -34.31 28.79
CA ILE A 37 -2.21 -33.33 29.50
C ILE A 37 -2.70 -33.19 30.94
N GLU A 38 -4.01 -33.16 31.18
CA GLU A 38 -4.57 -33.07 32.52
C GLU A 38 -4.29 -34.31 33.37
N THR A 39 -4.39 -35.52 32.81
CA THR A 39 -4.04 -36.76 33.53
C THR A 39 -2.55 -36.80 33.82
N LEU A 40 -1.70 -36.47 32.85
CA LEU A 40 -0.25 -36.42 33.03
C LEU A 40 0.13 -35.32 34.04
N HIS A 41 -0.54 -34.18 34.03
CA HIS A 41 -0.34 -33.12 35.02
C HIS A 41 -0.76 -33.55 36.42
N LYS A 42 -1.86 -34.32 36.56
CA LYS A 42 -2.27 -34.91 37.84
C LYS A 42 -1.27 -35.95 38.33
N GLU A 43 -0.77 -36.82 37.46
CA GLU A 43 0.27 -37.80 37.80
C GLU A 43 1.59 -37.12 38.18
N LEU A 44 2.01 -36.11 37.42
CA LEU A 44 3.23 -35.35 37.68
C LEU A 44 3.11 -34.56 38.98
N ASN A 45 1.96 -33.96 39.27
CA ASN A 45 1.71 -33.32 40.56
C ASN A 45 1.66 -34.32 41.72
N SER A 46 1.15 -35.54 41.50
CA SER A 46 1.19 -36.62 42.50
C SER A 46 2.63 -37.04 42.78
N VAL A 47 3.44 -37.23 41.75
CA VAL A 47 4.87 -37.55 41.86
C VAL A 47 5.66 -36.42 42.52
N TYR A 48 5.36 -35.17 42.19
CA TYR A 48 5.97 -33.98 42.80
C TYR A 48 5.64 -33.86 44.30
N LYS A 49 4.41 -34.19 44.70
CA LYS A 49 4.01 -34.20 46.13
C LYS A 49 4.61 -35.38 46.90
N ASN A 50 4.81 -36.53 46.25
CA ASN A 50 5.30 -37.75 46.91
C ASN A 50 6.83 -37.78 47.10
N ASN A 51 7.60 -37.05 46.28
CA ASN A 51 9.06 -37.07 46.34
C ASN A 51 9.64 -35.71 46.74
N LYS A 52 10.01 -35.58 48.03
CA LYS A 52 10.67 -34.38 48.58
C LYS A 52 11.99 -34.04 47.84
N SER A 53 12.72 -35.05 47.38
CA SER A 53 13.96 -34.86 46.62
C SER A 53 13.77 -34.17 45.26
N ILE A 54 12.61 -34.35 44.60
CA ILE A 54 12.29 -33.68 43.33
C ILE A 54 11.94 -32.22 43.60
N LYS A 55 11.22 -31.96 44.69
CA LYS A 55 10.93 -30.60 45.13
C LYS A 55 12.21 -29.83 45.47
N ASP A 56 13.09 -30.43 46.25
CA ASP A 56 14.40 -29.84 46.60
C ASP A 56 15.29 -29.65 45.35
N PHE A 57 15.21 -30.55 44.36
CA PHE A 57 15.91 -30.40 43.09
C PHE A 57 15.34 -29.27 42.25
N ILE A 58 14.01 -29.12 42.15
CA ILE A 58 13.38 -28.04 41.39
C ILE A 58 13.66 -26.68 42.03
N GLU A 59 13.61 -26.58 43.37
CA GLU A 59 13.97 -25.35 44.08
C GLU A 59 15.44 -24.98 43.86
N LYS A 60 16.36 -25.95 43.87
CA LYS A 60 17.78 -25.70 43.54
C LYS A 60 18.00 -25.44 42.05
N TYR A 61 17.24 -26.09 41.19
CA TYR A 61 17.33 -25.92 39.75
C TYR A 61 16.92 -24.52 39.36
N ASP A 62 15.86 -23.94 39.92
CA ASP A 62 15.43 -22.57 39.59
C ASP A 62 16.52 -21.53 39.94
N VAL A 63 17.19 -21.71 41.08
CA VAL A 63 18.33 -20.88 41.51
C VAL A 63 19.52 -21.01 40.55
N HIS A 64 19.81 -22.22 40.09
CA HIS A 64 20.95 -22.50 39.21
C HIS A 64 20.58 -22.59 37.73
N ALA A 65 19.33 -22.34 37.35
CA ALA A 65 18.83 -22.50 35.98
C ALA A 65 19.56 -21.54 35.04
N LYS A 66 19.90 -20.35 35.52
CA LYS A 66 20.70 -19.36 34.78
C LYS A 66 22.14 -19.81 34.53
N LEU A 67 22.69 -20.67 35.39
CA LEU A 67 24.05 -21.21 35.26
C LEU A 67 24.08 -22.54 34.49
N LEU A 68 22.97 -23.28 34.49
CA LEU A 68 22.86 -24.60 33.86
C LEU A 68 22.25 -24.53 32.45
N ASN A 69 21.64 -23.41 32.06
CA ASN A 69 21.14 -23.23 30.71
C ASN A 69 22.32 -22.96 29.76
N PRO A 70 22.65 -23.90 28.84
CA PRO A 70 23.83 -23.80 27.98
C PRO A 70 23.79 -22.60 27.03
N ASN A 71 22.60 -22.02 26.81
CA ASN A 71 22.44 -20.81 26.00
C ASN A 71 22.85 -19.53 26.74
N THR A 72 22.92 -19.57 28.07
CA THR A 72 23.15 -18.40 28.92
C THR A 72 24.45 -18.47 29.69
N SER A 73 24.96 -19.67 30.01
CA SER A 73 26.11 -19.82 30.92
C SER A 73 27.47 -19.75 30.25
N THR A 74 27.65 -20.30 29.06
CA THR A 74 28.96 -20.30 28.36
C THR A 74 29.34 -18.88 27.94
N TYR A 75 28.45 -18.20 27.22
CA TYR A 75 28.71 -16.85 26.71
C TYR A 75 28.80 -15.77 27.80
N ASN A 76 28.03 -15.86 28.90
CA ASN A 76 28.11 -14.85 29.96
C ASN A 76 29.33 -15.07 30.87
N LEU A 77 29.68 -16.31 31.20
CA LEU A 77 30.86 -16.59 32.02
C LEU A 77 32.14 -16.24 31.26
N GLU A 78 32.23 -16.57 29.96
CA GLU A 78 33.34 -16.15 29.11
C GLU A 78 33.39 -14.62 28.97
N ARG A 79 32.25 -13.94 28.84
CA ARG A 79 32.20 -12.47 28.73
C ARG A 79 32.62 -11.75 30.03
N GLU A 80 32.29 -12.32 31.18
CA GLU A 80 32.67 -11.80 32.50
C GLU A 80 34.15 -12.11 32.83
N THR A 81 34.64 -13.28 32.41
CA THR A 81 36.04 -13.74 32.64
C THR A 81 37.06 -13.25 31.59
N LEU A 82 36.62 -12.62 30.50
CA LEU A 82 37.51 -11.98 29.54
C LEU A 82 38.40 -10.95 30.25
N ALA A 83 39.72 -11.19 30.17
CA ALA A 83 40.74 -10.28 30.67
C ALA A 83 40.59 -8.88 30.02
N PRO A 84 40.90 -7.79 30.75
CA PRO A 84 40.75 -6.43 30.26
C PRO A 84 41.54 -6.18 28.96
N ASP A 85 42.68 -6.84 28.77
CA ASP A 85 43.50 -6.73 27.55
C ASP A 85 42.78 -7.28 26.30
N VAL A 86 42.07 -8.40 26.43
CA VAL A 86 41.31 -9.00 25.32
C VAL A 86 40.09 -8.14 24.98
N LYS A 87 39.46 -7.50 25.98
CA LYS A 87 38.38 -6.54 25.75
C LYS A 87 38.88 -5.31 24.99
N LEU A 88 40.09 -4.85 25.29
CA LEU A 88 40.72 -3.72 24.59
C LEU A 88 41.07 -4.08 23.15
N GLU A 89 41.65 -5.27 22.91
CA GLU A 89 41.92 -5.76 21.55
C GLU A 89 40.62 -5.93 20.74
N LEU A 90 39.56 -6.47 21.35
CA LEU A 90 38.25 -6.58 20.71
C LEU A 90 37.66 -5.21 20.37
N LEU A 91 37.81 -4.22 21.26
CA LEU A 91 37.31 -2.87 21.02
C LEU A 91 38.08 -2.17 19.89
N LEU A 92 39.40 -2.34 19.84
CA LEU A 92 40.24 -1.78 18.78
C LEU A 92 39.95 -2.43 17.43
N THR A 93 39.73 -3.75 17.39
CA THR A 93 39.37 -4.45 16.15
C THR A 93 37.95 -4.07 15.67
N ALA A 94 37.02 -3.82 16.60
CA ALA A 94 35.66 -3.38 16.27
C ALA A 94 35.50 -1.86 16.10
N GLN A 95 36.57 -1.06 16.28
CA GLN A 95 36.49 0.40 16.30
C GLN A 95 35.97 0.97 14.98
N ASP A 96 36.51 0.50 13.84
CA ASP A 96 36.12 0.98 12.51
C ASP A 96 34.65 0.67 12.21
N ASP A 97 34.16 -0.49 12.68
CA ASP A 97 32.77 -0.90 12.50
C ASP A 97 31.83 -0.11 13.43
N LEU A 98 32.27 0.20 14.66
CA LEU A 98 31.53 1.08 15.57
C LEU A 98 31.44 2.52 15.02
N GLU A 99 32.50 3.00 14.37
CA GLU A 99 32.50 4.33 13.77
C GLU A 99 31.57 4.40 12.56
N LYS A 100 31.58 3.38 11.68
CA LYS A 100 30.60 3.25 10.60
C LYS A 100 29.18 3.17 11.13
N PHE A 101 28.93 2.34 12.14
CA PHE A 101 27.62 2.22 12.77
C PHE A 101 27.16 3.55 13.39
N ALA A 102 28.06 4.29 14.04
CA ALA A 102 27.74 5.61 14.58
C ALA A 102 27.38 6.61 13.48
N GLN A 103 28.05 6.56 12.32
CA GLN A 103 27.69 7.37 11.16
C GLN A 103 26.34 6.97 10.56
N GLU A 104 26.06 5.68 10.43
CA GLU A 104 24.77 5.16 9.96
C GLU A 104 23.63 5.56 10.91
N VAL A 105 23.81 5.41 12.22
CA VAL A 105 22.82 5.83 13.22
C VAL A 105 22.59 7.33 13.17
N LYS A 106 23.63 8.13 12.92
CA LYS A 106 23.48 9.58 12.73
C LYS A 106 22.66 9.88 11.47
N GLN A 107 22.92 9.21 10.35
CA GLN A 107 22.12 9.36 9.13
C GLN A 107 20.66 8.96 9.36
N VAL A 108 20.41 7.85 10.05
CA VAL A 108 19.05 7.39 10.41
C VAL A 108 18.35 8.43 11.27
N LYS A 109 19.04 9.03 12.24
CA LYS A 109 18.49 10.10 13.08
C LYS A 109 18.19 11.37 12.29
N ASP A 110 19.05 11.73 11.34
CA ASP A 110 18.82 12.87 10.45
C ASP A 110 17.60 12.62 9.53
N LEU A 111 17.35 11.36 9.15
CA LEU A 111 16.19 10.92 8.36
C LEU A 111 14.89 10.77 9.17
N GLU A 112 14.96 10.71 10.50
CA GLU A 112 13.80 10.56 11.40
C GLU A 112 12.80 11.72 11.24
N TYR A 113 13.30 12.94 10.98
CA TYR A 113 12.47 14.12 10.72
C TYR A 113 11.67 13.99 9.41
N VAL A 114 12.22 13.33 8.39
CA VAL A 114 11.53 13.11 7.11
C VAL A 114 10.43 12.08 7.29
N VAL A 115 10.71 10.98 8.00
CA VAL A 115 9.71 9.92 8.23
C VAL A 115 8.60 10.38 9.18
N SER A 116 8.95 11.18 10.20
CA SER A 116 8.01 11.73 11.18
C SER A 116 7.45 13.10 10.77
N GLY A 117 7.70 13.54 9.53
CA GLY A 117 7.23 14.82 9.04
C GLY A 117 5.71 14.86 9.08
N THR A 118 5.15 15.83 9.81
CA THR A 118 3.70 16.09 9.90
C THR A 118 3.05 16.39 8.55
N GLU A 119 3.86 16.52 7.49
CA GLU A 119 3.47 16.68 6.10
C GLU A 119 2.77 15.42 5.54
N PHE A 120 3.03 14.22 6.09
CA PHE A 120 2.35 12.99 5.69
C PHE A 120 0.93 12.87 6.24
N ASP A 121 0.64 13.46 7.41
CA ASP A 121 -0.73 13.55 7.94
C ASP A 121 -1.62 14.42 7.03
N VAL A 122 -1.00 15.42 6.40
CA VAL A 122 -1.67 16.30 5.43
C VAL A 122 -2.07 15.52 4.18
N ILE A 123 -1.30 14.51 3.75
CA ILE A 123 -1.63 13.66 2.59
C ILE A 123 -2.90 12.85 2.83
N GLU A 124 -3.14 12.33 4.05
CA GLU A 124 -4.37 11.60 4.37
C GLU A 124 -5.61 12.50 4.25
N THR A 125 -5.47 13.79 4.54
CA THR A 125 -6.54 14.78 4.36
C THR A 125 -6.68 15.30 2.93
N LEU A 126 -5.57 15.40 2.16
CA LEU A 126 -5.60 15.88 0.77
C LEU A 126 -6.07 14.80 -0.21
N GLY A 127 -5.83 13.52 0.06
CA GLY A 127 -6.31 12.41 -0.77
C GLY A 127 -7.81 12.50 -1.12
N PRO A 128 -8.73 12.58 -0.15
CA PRO A 128 -10.16 12.70 -0.44
C PRO A 128 -10.54 14.04 -1.10
N ASN A 129 -9.81 15.12 -0.82
CA ASN A 129 -10.06 16.41 -1.46
C ASN A 129 -9.62 16.41 -2.94
N LEU A 130 -8.51 15.76 -3.26
CA LEU A 130 -8.02 15.60 -4.62
C LEU A 130 -8.96 14.71 -5.44
N SER A 131 -9.46 13.62 -4.86
CA SER A 131 -10.45 12.75 -5.52
C SER A 131 -11.76 13.50 -5.84
N LYS A 132 -12.26 14.33 -4.91
CA LYS A 132 -13.43 15.19 -5.18
C LYS A 132 -13.14 16.20 -6.30
N LEU A 133 -11.95 16.79 -6.31
CA LEU A 133 -11.54 17.73 -7.34
C LEU A 133 -11.42 17.06 -8.72
N GLU A 134 -10.89 15.84 -8.78
CA GLU A 134 -10.77 15.06 -10.02
C GLU A 134 -12.14 14.74 -10.64
N VAL A 135 -13.12 14.36 -9.82
CA VAL A 135 -14.50 14.16 -10.27
C VAL A 135 -15.08 15.47 -10.81
N SER A 136 -14.96 16.56 -10.05
CA SER A 136 -15.46 17.87 -10.51
C SER A 136 -14.77 18.34 -11.80
N HIS A 137 -13.49 18.06 -11.97
CA HIS A 137 -12.75 18.44 -13.18
C HIS A 137 -13.19 17.59 -14.39
N THR A 138 -13.48 16.32 -14.18
CA THR A 138 -14.04 15.44 -15.22
C THR A 138 -15.39 15.96 -15.69
N ASP A 139 -16.29 16.32 -14.76
CA ASP A 139 -17.59 16.91 -15.09
C ASP A 139 -17.47 18.27 -15.82
N GLN A 140 -16.47 19.07 -15.46
CA GLN A 140 -16.19 20.32 -16.15
C GLN A 140 -15.72 20.08 -17.59
N ILE A 141 -14.87 19.08 -17.84
CA ILE A 141 -14.41 18.72 -19.18
C ILE A 141 -15.59 18.26 -20.05
N THR A 142 -16.48 17.42 -19.51
CA THR A 142 -17.64 16.94 -20.28
C THR A 142 -18.56 18.10 -20.63
N ASN A 143 -18.87 18.99 -19.67
CA ASN A 143 -19.69 20.17 -19.91
C ASN A 143 -19.05 21.12 -20.94
N LEU A 144 -17.73 21.33 -20.86
CA LEU A 144 -17.01 22.17 -21.83
C LEU A 144 -17.09 21.59 -23.24
N ASN A 145 -16.95 20.27 -23.39
CA ASN A 145 -17.06 19.60 -24.68
C ASN A 145 -18.48 19.72 -25.25
N ASP A 146 -19.51 19.57 -24.41
CA ASP A 146 -20.90 19.72 -24.84
C ASP A 146 -21.20 21.15 -25.30
N ILE A 147 -20.78 22.16 -24.52
CA ILE A 147 -20.93 23.57 -24.91
C ILE A 147 -20.16 23.86 -26.19
N THR A 148 -18.93 23.35 -26.33
CA THR A 148 -18.12 23.53 -27.54
C THR A 148 -18.82 22.94 -28.76
N LYS A 149 -19.45 21.77 -28.60
CA LYS A 149 -20.23 21.12 -29.65
C LYS A 149 -21.47 21.93 -30.02
N GLU A 150 -22.20 22.46 -29.04
CA GLU A 150 -23.36 23.33 -29.28
C GLU A 150 -22.96 24.61 -30.01
N VAL A 151 -21.88 25.28 -29.59
CA VAL A 151 -21.36 26.48 -30.24
C VAL A 151 -20.93 26.18 -31.67
N SER A 152 -20.27 25.04 -31.90
CA SER A 152 -19.85 24.62 -33.25
C SER A 152 -21.06 24.37 -34.16
N GLN A 153 -22.11 23.70 -33.65
CA GLN A 153 -23.34 23.50 -34.40
C GLN A 153 -24.08 24.80 -34.68
N PHE A 154 -24.09 25.73 -33.71
CA PHE A 154 -24.68 27.05 -33.90
C PHE A 154 -23.94 27.83 -34.99
N MET A 155 -22.60 27.80 -34.97
CA MET A 155 -21.78 28.44 -36.00
C MET A 155 -22.02 27.84 -37.39
N GLU A 156 -22.18 26.52 -37.49
CA GLU A 156 -22.50 25.85 -38.75
C GLU A 156 -23.88 26.27 -39.28
N ARG A 157 -24.90 26.31 -38.43
CA ARG A 157 -26.25 26.79 -38.80
C ARG A 157 -26.23 28.25 -39.22
N TYR A 158 -25.46 29.08 -38.52
CA TYR A 158 -25.29 30.49 -38.86
C TYR A 158 -24.65 30.64 -40.24
N ASN A 159 -23.55 29.93 -40.50
CA ASN A 159 -22.90 29.92 -41.81
C ASN A 159 -23.85 29.44 -42.91
N GLY A 160 -24.62 28.39 -42.67
CA GLY A 160 -25.64 27.91 -43.60
C GLY A 160 -26.71 28.97 -43.89
N THR A 161 -27.19 29.68 -42.86
CA THR A 161 -28.17 30.77 -43.01
C THR A 161 -27.61 31.96 -43.77
N VAL A 162 -26.35 32.32 -43.54
CA VAL A 162 -25.66 33.39 -44.27
C VAL A 162 -25.45 32.99 -45.73
N ASN A 163 -25.11 31.74 -46.01
CA ASN A 163 -24.95 31.25 -47.38
C ASN A 163 -26.29 31.28 -48.15
N THR A 164 -27.37 30.77 -47.56
CA THR A 164 -28.69 30.82 -48.22
C THR A 164 -29.18 32.25 -48.41
N LEU A 165 -28.96 33.14 -47.43
CA LEU A 165 -29.27 34.56 -47.56
C LEU A 165 -28.47 35.20 -48.70
N SER A 166 -27.18 34.85 -48.82
CA SER A 166 -26.32 35.33 -49.91
C SER A 166 -26.80 34.85 -51.27
N GLU A 167 -27.20 33.58 -51.39
CA GLU A 167 -27.80 33.02 -52.61
C GLU A 167 -29.10 33.75 -52.99
N ILE A 168 -29.97 34.06 -52.02
CA ILE A 168 -31.20 34.83 -52.25
C ILE A 168 -30.86 36.23 -52.76
N PHE A 169 -29.90 36.93 -52.14
CA PHE A 169 -29.48 38.26 -52.60
C PHE A 169 -28.93 38.24 -54.03
N ILE A 170 -28.11 37.24 -54.37
CA ILE A 170 -27.61 37.07 -55.74
C ILE A 170 -28.78 36.81 -56.71
N SER A 171 -29.78 36.00 -56.32
CA SER A 171 -30.96 35.76 -57.16
C SER A 171 -31.77 37.03 -57.40
N TRP A 172 -31.93 37.87 -56.37
CA TRP A 172 -32.63 39.15 -56.48
C TRP A 172 -31.88 40.15 -57.34
N ASP A 173 -30.54 40.23 -57.20
CA ASP A 173 -29.70 41.08 -58.03
C ASP A 173 -29.79 40.72 -59.52
N ASN A 174 -29.81 39.42 -59.83
CA ASN A 174 -30.03 38.94 -61.20
C ASN A 174 -31.41 39.31 -61.73
N ILE A 175 -32.47 39.16 -60.92
CA ILE A 175 -33.83 39.54 -61.31
C ILE A 175 -33.91 41.05 -61.55
N LEU A 176 -33.33 41.86 -60.67
CA LEU A 176 -33.30 43.32 -60.79
C LEU A 176 -32.56 43.74 -62.07
N THR A 177 -31.37 43.19 -62.31
CA THR A 177 -30.57 43.44 -63.52
C THR A 177 -31.33 43.06 -64.79
N ASN A 178 -32.06 41.94 -64.79
CA ASN A 178 -32.90 41.54 -65.92
C ASN A 178 -34.08 42.50 -66.14
N MET A 179 -34.69 43.03 -65.08
CA MET A 179 -35.73 44.06 -65.21
C MET A 179 -35.17 45.37 -65.74
N GLU A 180 -34.02 45.82 -65.22
CA GLU A 180 -33.35 47.05 -65.67
C GLU A 180 -32.96 46.97 -67.14
N THR A 181 -32.38 45.85 -67.57
CA THR A 181 -32.04 45.64 -69.00
C THR A 181 -33.28 45.59 -69.88
N HIS A 182 -34.39 45.00 -69.41
CA HIS A 182 -35.66 45.00 -70.16
C HIS A 182 -36.25 46.41 -70.29
N VAL A 183 -36.24 47.20 -69.21
CA VAL A 183 -36.70 48.59 -69.23
C VAL A 183 -35.83 49.43 -70.15
N ALA A 184 -34.49 49.31 -70.05
CA ALA A 184 -33.57 50.01 -70.94
C ALA A 184 -33.81 49.67 -72.42
N ALA A 185 -34.08 48.39 -72.74
CA ALA A 185 -34.42 47.97 -74.11
C ALA A 185 -35.73 48.63 -74.60
N LEU A 186 -36.76 48.72 -73.75
CA LEU A 186 -38.01 49.39 -74.08
C LEU A 186 -37.82 50.91 -74.28
N GLU A 187 -37.00 51.56 -73.44
CA GLU A 187 -36.67 52.98 -73.58
C GLU A 187 -35.93 53.27 -74.90
N HIS A 188 -34.95 52.45 -75.26
CA HIS A 188 -34.26 52.56 -76.54
C HIS A 188 -35.21 52.35 -77.74
N GLN A 189 -36.17 51.44 -77.64
CA GLN A 189 -37.17 51.22 -78.68
C GLN A 189 -38.14 52.41 -78.82
N LYS A 190 -38.39 53.13 -77.72
CA LYS A 190 -39.25 54.31 -77.69
C LYS A 190 -38.55 55.57 -78.21
N LEU A 191 -37.23 55.68 -78.04
CA LEU A 191 -36.39 56.78 -78.55
C LEU A 191 -36.06 56.67 -80.04
N ASN A 192 -36.08 55.45 -80.60
CA ASN A 192 -35.85 55.19 -82.04
C ASN A 192 -37.13 55.21 -82.90
N LYS A 193 -38.24 55.75 -82.38
CA LYS A 193 -39.50 55.97 -83.09
C LYS A 193 -39.81 57.45 -83.14
#